data_AF-A0A653V9W8-F1
#
_entry.id   AF-A0A653V9W8-F1
#
_cell.length_a   1.000
_cell.length_b   1.000
_cell.length_c   1.000
_cell.angle_alpha   90.00
_cell.angle_beta   90.00
_cell.angle_gamma   90.00
#
_symmetry.space_group_name_H-M   'P 1'
#
loop_
_entity.id
_entity.type
_entity.pdbx_description
1 polymer ?
#
loop_
_entity_poly.entity_id
_entity_poly.type
_entity_poly.pdbx_seq_one_letter_code
_entity_poly.pdbx_strand_id
1 'polypeptide(L)'
;MLRSGFFLTNNKIEYIYNAVGQKVVKTVSENSVIKTEYLSGFQYKGSMLQFFPHAEGYVNVVDNHGVNNYNYVFNYTDHLGNIRVSYGVDPDTQSIKIMEENHYYAFGLKHTNYNSDQLLYQKNANDDVVLKGGTPTIQSPYQYKYNGKEYQDELGLNFYDYGARNYDPALGRWMNMDRLVEKYVSITPYAYSLNNPIYFIDPDGNEVMGPGDEFASIDDAAKDFAVNYNSISIIENVELGALIYKNENGSFSYTIPTGHVYREKRIGKYGVPYKERVSSIYVPDFDELSKFGNVELVGIIHTHAWDRAGRKGTRHVKTDNEYSDNEYSDNDLDGTYGDGAANYGYFKNVKIASYLVTPDGQLIVTDPVGSPSSRSQVPIDKKIPSDPLSPTRKNEIYPNIFPKILPNIYDETRGGKPEDFYFIPEFNPRDDYYHK
;
A
#
# COMPACT_ATOMS: atom_id res chain seq x y z
N MET A 1 -23.57 0.12 20.12
CA MET A 1 -24.77 -0.01 19.25
C MET A 1 -24.99 -1.51 19.01
N LEU A 2 -26.22 -2.03 19.10
CA LEU A 2 -26.53 -3.44 18.76
C LEU A 2 -27.04 -3.47 17.32
N ARG A 3 -26.45 -4.31 16.47
CA ARG A 3 -27.02 -4.65 15.15
C ARG A 3 -27.37 -6.15 15.15
N SER A 4 -28.56 -6.49 14.70
CA SER A 4 -29.07 -7.87 14.61
C SER A 4 -29.56 -8.16 13.19
N GLY A 5 -29.06 -9.25 12.58
CA GLY A 5 -29.65 -9.81 11.35
C GLY A 5 -30.67 -10.89 11.70
N PHE A 6 -31.91 -10.75 11.22
CA PHE A 6 -32.96 -11.76 11.39
C PHE A 6 -33.04 -12.66 10.15
N PHE A 7 -33.00 -13.97 10.35
CA PHE A 7 -33.17 -14.98 9.30
C PHE A 7 -34.57 -15.61 9.43
N LEU A 8 -35.02 -16.35 8.42
CA LEU A 8 -36.37 -16.97 8.37
C LEU A 8 -36.58 -18.08 9.44
N THR A 9 -35.57 -18.34 10.29
CA THR A 9 -35.57 -19.26 11.43
C THR A 9 -35.19 -18.51 12.72
N ASN A 10 -35.17 -19.18 13.88
CA ASN A 10 -34.62 -18.60 15.13
C ASN A 10 -33.11 -18.29 15.07
N ASN A 11 -32.47 -18.44 13.91
CA ASN A 11 -31.07 -18.15 13.71
C ASN A 11 -30.84 -16.63 13.69
N LYS A 12 -29.79 -16.16 14.35
CA LYS A 12 -29.45 -14.73 14.40
C LYS A 12 -27.95 -14.50 14.51
N ILE A 13 -27.49 -13.37 13.99
CA ILE A 13 -26.15 -12.84 14.28
C ILE A 13 -26.31 -11.50 15.00
N GLU A 14 -25.63 -11.38 16.14
CA GLU A 14 -25.62 -10.18 16.98
C GLU A 14 -24.20 -9.62 17.08
N TYR A 15 -24.09 -8.30 16.93
CA TYR A 15 -22.82 -7.58 17.00
C TYR A 15 -22.83 -6.57 18.14
N ILE A 16 -21.73 -6.53 18.89
CA ILE A 16 -21.46 -5.51 19.90
C ILE A 16 -20.31 -4.65 19.42
N TYR A 17 -20.50 -3.33 19.49
CA TYR A 17 -19.52 -2.31 19.15
C TYR A 17 -19.23 -1.43 20.36
N ASN A 18 -17.98 -0.96 20.48
CA ASN A 18 -17.61 0.04 21.47
C ASN A 18 -18.14 1.45 21.10
N ALA A 19 -17.87 2.45 21.93
CA ALA A 19 -18.36 3.81 21.73
C ALA A 19 -17.82 4.51 20.47
N VAL A 20 -16.67 4.07 19.96
CA VAL A 20 -16.05 4.61 18.73
C VAL A 20 -16.44 3.82 17.47
N GLY A 21 -17.37 2.85 17.60
CA GLY A 21 -17.89 2.09 16.46
C GLY A 21 -17.04 0.90 16.02
N GLN A 22 -16.05 0.49 16.81
CA GLN A 22 -15.27 -0.72 16.53
C GLN A 22 -16.02 -1.96 17.03
N LYS A 23 -16.07 -3.00 16.20
CA LYS A 23 -16.66 -4.29 16.56
C LYS A 23 -15.81 -4.97 17.63
N VAL A 24 -16.44 -5.39 18.72
CA VAL A 24 -15.78 -6.06 19.86
C VAL A 24 -16.29 -7.48 20.09
N VAL A 25 -17.54 -7.79 19.70
CA VAL A 25 -18.11 -9.14 19.81
C VAL A 25 -19.03 -9.43 18.61
N LYS A 26 -18.96 -10.65 18.09
CA LYS A 26 -19.92 -11.26 17.16
C LYS A 26 -20.48 -12.54 17.80
N THR A 27 -21.80 -12.67 17.86
CA THR A 27 -22.48 -13.86 18.39
C THR A 27 -23.37 -14.44 17.30
N VAL A 28 -23.06 -15.66 16.85
CA VAL A 28 -23.87 -16.42 15.88
C VAL A 28 -24.68 -17.46 16.65
N SER A 29 -25.99 -17.41 16.51
CA SER A 29 -26.93 -18.35 17.12
C SER A 29 -27.62 -19.17 16.05
N GLU A 30 -27.40 -20.48 16.04
CA GLU A 30 -28.18 -21.48 15.31
C GLU A 30 -28.63 -22.60 16.28
N ASN A 31 -28.21 -23.85 16.02
CA ASN A 31 -28.28 -25.00 16.92
C ASN A 31 -27.28 -24.88 18.09
N SER A 32 -26.33 -23.96 17.99
CA SER A 32 -25.31 -23.65 18.99
C SER A 32 -25.02 -22.16 18.95
N VAL A 33 -24.50 -21.63 20.06
CA VAL A 33 -24.11 -20.23 20.17
C VAL A 33 -22.59 -20.13 20.09
N ILE A 34 -22.10 -19.51 19.02
CA ILE A 34 -20.67 -19.25 18.81
C ILE A 34 -20.41 -17.77 19.07
N LYS A 35 -19.50 -17.48 20.00
CA LYS A 35 -19.06 -16.13 20.33
C LYS A 35 -17.63 -15.90 19.83
N THR A 36 -17.45 -14.87 19.01
CA THR A 36 -16.17 -14.35 18.55
C THR A 36 -15.90 -13.00 19.21
N GLU A 37 -14.74 -12.83 19.83
CA GLU A 37 -14.32 -11.60 20.51
C GLU A 37 -13.13 -10.99 19.79
N TYR A 38 -13.13 -9.66 19.64
CA TYR A 38 -12.17 -8.91 18.84
C TYR A 38 -11.42 -7.91 19.73
N LEU A 39 -10.09 -7.93 19.68
CA LEU A 39 -9.24 -7.04 20.46
C LEU A 39 -7.98 -6.65 19.67
N SER A 40 -7.95 -5.46 19.07
CA SER A 40 -6.76 -4.95 18.36
C SER A 40 -6.15 -5.94 17.36
N GLY A 41 -6.99 -6.59 16.56
CA GLY A 41 -6.59 -7.62 15.58
C GLY A 41 -6.49 -9.04 16.14
N PHE A 42 -6.41 -9.22 17.46
CA PHE A 42 -6.54 -10.52 18.08
C PHE A 42 -8.00 -10.98 17.98
N GLN A 43 -8.20 -12.23 17.58
CA GLN A 43 -9.51 -12.85 17.54
C GLN A 43 -9.57 -14.08 18.45
N TYR A 44 -10.65 -14.16 19.22
CA TYR A 44 -10.92 -15.23 20.15
C TYR A 44 -12.25 -15.90 19.80
N LYS A 45 -12.33 -17.22 19.98
CA LYS A 45 -13.57 -17.99 19.86
C LYS A 45 -13.81 -18.70 21.19
N GLY A 46 -14.91 -18.36 21.86
CA GLY A 46 -15.19 -18.88 23.22
C GLY A 46 -14.05 -18.59 24.21
N SER A 47 -13.49 -17.38 24.15
CA SER A 47 -12.34 -16.94 24.95
C SER A 47 -11.00 -17.66 24.69
N MET A 48 -10.92 -18.56 23.71
CA MET A 48 -9.66 -19.15 23.23
C MET A 48 -9.10 -18.32 22.07
N LEU A 49 -7.83 -17.91 22.17
CA LEU A 49 -7.15 -17.18 21.10
C LEU A 49 -7.07 -18.04 19.83
N GLN A 50 -7.51 -17.50 18.71
CA GLN A 50 -7.51 -18.17 17.41
C GLN A 50 -6.33 -17.70 16.55
N PHE A 51 -6.13 -16.39 16.48
CA PHE A 51 -5.01 -15.79 15.77
C PHE A 51 -4.81 -14.32 16.16
N PHE A 52 -3.69 -13.76 15.72
CA PHE A 52 -3.40 -12.32 15.75
C PHE A 52 -2.50 -11.94 14.57
N PRO A 53 -2.56 -10.69 14.08
CA PRO A 53 -1.81 -10.26 12.90
C PRO A 53 -0.32 -10.05 13.20
N HIS A 54 0.51 -10.15 12.15
CA HIS A 54 1.88 -9.63 12.08
C HIS A 54 2.08 -8.89 10.75
N ALA A 55 3.26 -8.31 10.52
CA ALA A 55 3.49 -7.39 9.40
C ALA A 55 3.24 -8.01 8.00
N GLU A 56 3.43 -9.32 7.85
CA GLU A 56 3.33 -10.02 6.56
C GLU A 56 2.19 -11.06 6.55
N GLY A 57 1.30 -11.04 7.55
CA GLY A 57 0.24 -12.03 7.66
C GLY A 57 -0.32 -12.15 9.08
N TYR A 58 -0.42 -13.37 9.58
CA TYR A 58 -0.96 -13.63 10.91
C TYR A 58 -0.32 -14.86 11.55
N VAL A 59 -0.42 -14.94 12.88
CA VAL A 59 -0.05 -16.10 13.66
C VAL A 59 -1.32 -16.87 13.99
N ASN A 60 -1.46 -18.07 13.43
CA ASN A 60 -2.49 -19.02 13.80
C ASN A 60 -2.12 -19.68 15.15
N VAL A 61 -3.10 -19.80 16.05
CA VAL A 61 -2.91 -20.37 17.38
C VAL A 61 -3.68 -21.68 17.50
N VAL A 62 -2.94 -22.76 17.77
CA VAL A 62 -3.51 -24.06 18.13
C VAL A 62 -3.27 -24.29 19.62
N ASP A 63 -4.33 -24.14 20.44
CA ASP A 63 -4.27 -24.49 21.87
C ASP A 63 -4.11 -25.99 22.03
N ASN A 64 -3.08 -26.44 22.75
CA ASN A 64 -2.88 -27.81 23.17
C ASN A 64 -2.92 -27.93 24.70
N HIS A 65 -4.08 -28.26 25.26
CA HIS A 65 -4.28 -28.47 26.69
C HIS A 65 -3.88 -27.24 27.53
N GLY A 66 -4.22 -26.03 27.06
CA GLY A 66 -3.85 -24.77 27.70
C GLY A 66 -2.47 -24.23 27.29
N VAL A 67 -1.75 -24.92 26.41
CA VAL A 67 -0.48 -24.46 25.83
C VAL A 67 -0.69 -24.03 24.39
N ASN A 68 -0.53 -22.74 24.11
CA ASN A 68 -0.67 -22.19 22.77
C ASN A 68 0.53 -22.53 21.89
N ASN A 69 0.27 -23.16 20.73
CA ASN A 69 1.24 -23.34 19.66
C ASN A 69 1.03 -22.26 18.60
N TYR A 70 2.10 -21.54 18.26
CA TYR A 70 2.08 -20.39 17.36
C TYR A 70 2.61 -20.77 15.97
N ASN A 71 1.74 -20.71 14.97
CA ASN A 71 2.05 -21.08 13.59
C ASN A 71 1.98 -19.84 12.70
N TYR A 72 3.11 -19.46 12.10
CA TYR A 72 3.20 -18.26 11.28
C TYR A 72 2.66 -18.51 9.88
N VAL A 73 1.71 -17.67 9.46
CA VAL A 73 1.14 -17.66 8.12
C VAL A 73 1.49 -16.33 7.45
N PHE A 74 1.93 -16.40 6.22
CA PHE A 74 2.29 -15.25 5.40
C PHE A 74 1.26 -15.08 4.29
N ASN A 75 0.95 -13.82 3.98
CA ASN A 75 0.00 -13.44 2.96
C ASN A 75 0.73 -12.73 1.81
N TYR A 76 0.48 -13.18 0.59
CA TYR A 76 0.81 -12.44 -0.62
C TYR A 76 -0.44 -11.70 -1.10
N THR A 77 -0.35 -10.37 -1.19
CA THR A 77 -1.48 -9.50 -1.53
C THR A 77 -1.31 -8.84 -2.90
N ASP A 78 -2.41 -8.43 -3.52
CA ASP A 78 -2.37 -7.55 -4.71
C ASP A 78 -2.25 -6.06 -4.31
N HIS A 79 -2.29 -5.17 -5.31
CA HIS A 79 -2.15 -3.72 -5.14
C HIS A 79 -3.24 -3.06 -4.29
N LEU A 80 -4.39 -3.73 -4.12
CA LEU A 80 -5.48 -3.26 -3.26
C LEU A 80 -5.48 -3.93 -1.88
N GLY A 81 -4.45 -4.72 -1.57
CA GLY A 81 -4.34 -5.46 -0.34
C GLY A 81 -5.25 -6.69 -0.27
N ASN A 82 -5.78 -7.19 -1.38
CA ASN A 82 -6.55 -8.42 -1.38
C ASN A 82 -5.58 -9.59 -1.19
N ILE A 83 -5.86 -10.48 -0.24
CA ILE A 83 -5.03 -11.67 -0.03
C ILE A 83 -5.25 -12.61 -1.20
N ARG A 84 -4.18 -12.89 -1.96
CA ARG A 84 -4.16 -13.77 -3.15
C ARG A 84 -3.65 -15.16 -2.80
N VAL A 85 -2.63 -15.25 -1.96
CA VAL A 85 -2.05 -16.52 -1.51
C VAL A 85 -1.76 -16.42 -0.02
N SER A 86 -2.13 -17.45 0.74
CA SER A 86 -1.65 -17.66 2.10
C SER A 86 -0.77 -18.90 2.14
N TYR A 87 0.37 -18.83 2.82
CA TYR A 87 1.31 -19.94 2.92
C TYR A 87 1.99 -20.01 4.29
N GLY A 88 2.43 -21.20 4.67
CA GLY A 88 3.06 -21.48 5.96
C GLY A 88 3.98 -22.69 5.89
N VAL A 89 4.68 -22.97 6.98
CA VAL A 89 5.56 -24.14 7.11
C VAL A 89 4.76 -25.32 7.63
N ASP A 90 4.81 -26.44 6.91
CA ASP A 90 4.27 -27.71 7.36
C ASP A 90 5.13 -28.27 8.51
N PRO A 91 4.58 -28.46 9.73
CA PRO A 91 5.35 -28.91 10.88
C PRO A 91 5.97 -30.30 10.70
N ASP A 92 5.33 -31.17 9.92
CA ASP A 92 5.78 -32.55 9.72
C ASP A 92 6.95 -32.61 8.72
N THR A 93 6.84 -31.86 7.62
CA THR A 93 7.82 -31.91 6.52
C THR A 93 8.85 -30.80 6.56
N GLN A 94 8.65 -29.77 7.39
CA GLN A 94 9.45 -28.55 7.45
C GLN A 94 9.57 -27.82 6.10
N SER A 95 8.57 -28.00 5.23
CA SER A 95 8.52 -27.39 3.89
C SER A 95 7.45 -26.31 3.83
N ILE A 96 7.67 -25.31 2.97
CA ILE A 96 6.66 -24.28 2.70
C ILE A 96 5.50 -24.91 1.90
N LYS A 97 4.28 -24.66 2.35
CA LYS A 97 3.04 -25.09 1.69
C LYS A 97 2.11 -23.91 1.47
N ILE A 98 1.50 -23.88 0.28
CA ILE A 98 0.38 -22.99 0.00
C ILE A 98 -0.83 -23.51 0.77
N MET A 99 -1.36 -22.67 1.65
CA MET A 99 -2.52 -22.99 2.48
C MET A 99 -3.83 -22.65 1.78
N GLU A 100 -3.88 -21.53 1.06
CA GLU A 100 -5.08 -21.09 0.36
C GLU A 100 -4.71 -20.19 -0.83
N GLU A 101 -5.41 -20.37 -1.94
CA GLU A 101 -5.37 -19.46 -3.08
C GLU A 101 -6.72 -18.75 -3.21
N ASN A 102 -6.65 -17.45 -3.49
CA ASN A 102 -7.80 -16.58 -3.57
C ASN A 102 -7.71 -15.75 -4.85
N HIS A 103 -8.71 -15.93 -5.70
CA HIS A 103 -8.91 -15.12 -6.89
C HIS A 103 -10.25 -14.42 -6.76
N TYR A 104 -10.32 -13.16 -7.15
CA TYR A 104 -11.53 -12.36 -7.03
C TYR A 104 -11.93 -11.78 -8.38
N TYR A 105 -13.24 -11.70 -8.61
CA TYR A 105 -13.80 -10.76 -9.56
C TYR A 105 -13.50 -9.32 -9.11
N ALA A 106 -13.63 -8.34 -10.01
CA ALA A 106 -13.31 -6.94 -9.73
C ALA A 106 -13.98 -6.39 -8.46
N PHE A 107 -15.23 -6.80 -8.21
CA PHE A 107 -16.03 -6.38 -7.06
C PHE A 107 -15.84 -7.29 -5.82
N GLY A 108 -14.80 -8.14 -5.79
CA GLY A 108 -14.40 -8.87 -4.59
C GLY A 108 -15.08 -10.21 -4.37
N LEU A 109 -15.96 -10.66 -5.27
CA LEU A 109 -16.52 -12.02 -5.19
C LEU A 109 -15.40 -13.03 -5.49
N LYS A 110 -15.18 -13.96 -4.55
CA LYS A 110 -14.13 -14.97 -4.70
C LYS A 110 -14.53 -16.01 -5.75
N HIS A 111 -13.61 -16.35 -6.64
CA HIS A 111 -13.76 -17.46 -7.57
C HIS A 111 -13.76 -18.80 -6.80
N THR A 112 -14.48 -19.79 -7.31
CA THR A 112 -14.44 -21.16 -6.79
C THR A 112 -13.52 -22.05 -7.63
N ASN A 113 -13.15 -23.21 -7.09
CA ASN A 113 -12.36 -24.27 -7.77
C ASN A 113 -10.87 -23.96 -8.02
N TYR A 114 -10.27 -23.11 -7.16
CA TYR A 114 -8.82 -22.89 -7.09
C TYR A 114 -8.32 -23.36 -5.72
N ASN A 115 -7.25 -24.16 -5.70
CA ASN A 115 -6.65 -24.80 -4.51
C ASN A 115 -7.68 -25.11 -3.39
N SER A 116 -8.62 -26.02 -3.71
CA SER A 116 -9.84 -26.28 -2.93
C SER A 116 -9.62 -26.87 -1.55
N ASP A 117 -8.43 -27.40 -1.27
CA ASP A 117 -8.19 -28.25 -0.11
C ASP A 117 -7.75 -27.47 1.14
N GLN A 118 -7.94 -26.13 1.15
CA GLN A 118 -7.58 -25.16 2.19
C GLN A 118 -6.84 -25.79 3.39
N LEU A 119 -5.51 -25.70 3.42
CA LEU A 119 -4.74 -26.31 4.50
C LEU A 119 -4.82 -25.48 5.78
N LEU A 120 -5.01 -26.15 6.92
CA LEU A 120 -5.18 -25.57 8.24
C LEU A 120 -4.24 -26.23 9.24
N TYR A 121 -3.70 -25.42 10.14
CA TYR A 121 -3.03 -25.92 11.34
C TYR A 121 -4.08 -26.47 12.30
N GLN A 122 -3.94 -27.74 12.67
CA GLN A 122 -4.85 -28.42 13.59
C GLN A 122 -4.12 -29.51 14.36
N LYS A 123 -4.75 -30.05 15.41
CA LYS A 123 -4.20 -31.20 16.14
C LYS A 123 -4.49 -32.51 15.41
N ASN A 124 -3.54 -33.42 15.45
CA ASN A 124 -3.78 -34.83 15.16
C ASN A 124 -4.28 -35.59 16.41
N ALA A 125 -4.48 -36.90 16.28
CA ALA A 125 -4.95 -37.75 17.39
C ALA A 125 -3.94 -37.92 18.54
N ASN A 126 -2.68 -37.52 18.34
CA ASN A 126 -1.61 -37.54 19.33
C ASN A 126 -1.33 -36.14 19.91
N ASP A 127 -2.21 -35.16 19.63
CA ASP A 127 -2.08 -33.76 20.02
C ASP A 127 -0.89 -32.99 19.39
N ASP A 128 -0.23 -33.53 18.37
CA ASP A 128 0.76 -32.79 17.60
C ASP A 128 0.06 -31.82 16.63
N VAL A 129 0.66 -30.65 16.43
CA VAL A 129 0.21 -29.69 15.42
C VAL A 129 0.63 -30.18 14.04
N VAL A 130 -0.35 -30.34 13.15
CA VAL A 130 -0.15 -30.78 11.76
C VAL A 130 -0.82 -29.80 10.81
N LEU A 131 -0.33 -29.75 9.56
CA LEU A 131 -0.95 -28.99 8.48
C LEU A 131 -1.76 -29.95 7.59
N LYS A 132 -3.08 -29.79 7.57
CA LYS A 132 -4.00 -30.72 6.88
C LYS A 132 -5.15 -29.98 6.23
N GLY A 133 -5.77 -30.59 5.21
CA GLY A 133 -6.90 -29.99 4.53
C GLY A 133 -8.09 -29.76 5.46
N GLY A 134 -8.75 -28.62 5.28
CA GLY A 134 -9.98 -28.27 5.97
C GLY A 134 -11.11 -29.21 5.62
N THR A 135 -12.08 -29.32 6.51
CA THR A 135 -13.31 -30.09 6.31
C THR A 135 -14.51 -29.16 6.46
N PRO A 136 -15.73 -29.54 6.02
CA PRO A 136 -16.93 -28.73 6.28
C PRO A 136 -17.14 -28.38 7.77
N THR A 137 -16.58 -29.19 8.68
CA THR A 137 -16.61 -28.97 10.13
C THR A 137 -15.43 -28.18 10.68
N ILE A 138 -14.33 -28.06 9.93
CA ILE A 138 -13.10 -27.36 10.32
C ILE A 138 -12.74 -26.39 9.20
N GLN A 139 -13.16 -25.15 9.37
CA GLN A 139 -12.83 -24.04 8.49
C GLN A 139 -11.71 -23.19 9.09
N SER A 140 -11.04 -22.40 8.26
CA SER A 140 -10.07 -21.42 8.74
C SER A 140 -10.71 -20.45 9.73
N PRO A 141 -10.09 -20.19 10.90
CA PRO A 141 -10.53 -19.09 11.75
C PRO A 141 -10.22 -17.73 11.10
N TYR A 142 -9.21 -17.66 10.22
CA TYR A 142 -8.80 -16.43 9.56
C TYR A 142 -9.66 -16.17 8.32
N GLN A 143 -10.66 -15.30 8.49
CA GLN A 143 -11.65 -14.96 7.47
C GLN A 143 -11.39 -13.61 6.77
N TYR A 144 -10.20 -13.04 6.89
CA TYR A 144 -9.87 -11.81 6.17
C TYR A 144 -9.42 -12.13 4.74
N LYS A 145 -10.03 -11.49 3.73
CA LYS A 145 -9.83 -11.83 2.30
C LYS A 145 -9.67 -10.58 1.41
N TYR A 146 -10.75 -10.10 0.80
CA TYR A 146 -10.78 -8.91 -0.06
C TYR A 146 -10.59 -7.63 0.76
N ASN A 147 -9.71 -6.73 0.30
CA ASN A 147 -9.22 -5.52 0.97
C ASN A 147 -8.83 -5.70 2.45
N GLY A 148 -8.39 -6.90 2.82
CA GLY A 148 -8.11 -7.26 4.21
C GLY A 148 -9.33 -7.17 5.13
N LYS A 149 -10.55 -7.30 4.59
CA LYS A 149 -11.81 -7.27 5.35
C LYS A 149 -12.28 -8.67 5.70
N GLU A 150 -12.94 -8.77 6.86
CA GLU A 150 -13.48 -10.02 7.36
C GLU A 150 -14.67 -10.42 6.50
N TYR A 151 -14.57 -11.57 5.86
CA TYR A 151 -15.67 -12.25 5.19
C TYR A 151 -16.53 -12.97 6.23
N GLN A 152 -17.84 -12.79 6.14
CA GLN A 152 -18.83 -13.36 7.03
C GLN A 152 -19.78 -14.21 6.20
N ASP A 153 -19.55 -15.52 6.19
CA ASP A 153 -20.35 -16.52 5.49
C ASP A 153 -21.40 -17.20 6.38
N GLU A 154 -21.39 -16.88 7.68
CA GLU A 154 -22.31 -17.47 8.66
C GLU A 154 -23.77 -17.20 8.27
N LEU A 155 -24.64 -18.21 8.42
CA LEU A 155 -26.04 -18.16 7.98
C LEU A 155 -26.26 -17.86 6.48
N GLY A 156 -25.22 -18.04 5.65
CA GLY A 156 -25.27 -17.71 4.24
C GLY A 156 -25.22 -16.21 3.96
N LEU A 157 -24.73 -15.41 4.92
CA LEU A 157 -24.66 -13.96 4.81
C LEU A 157 -23.76 -13.52 3.63
N ASN A 158 -22.58 -14.14 3.49
CA ASN A 158 -21.63 -13.93 2.39
C ASN A 158 -21.20 -12.46 2.17
N PHE A 159 -21.04 -11.70 3.25
CA PHE A 159 -20.70 -10.27 3.19
C PHE A 159 -19.31 -9.98 3.75
N TYR A 160 -18.72 -8.88 3.31
CA TYR A 160 -17.53 -8.30 3.93
C TYR A 160 -17.92 -7.22 4.94
N ASP A 161 -17.31 -7.28 6.12
CA ASP A 161 -17.45 -6.26 7.15
C ASP A 161 -16.35 -5.19 7.00
N TYR A 162 -16.76 -4.01 6.56
CA TYR A 162 -15.87 -2.86 6.41
C TYR A 162 -15.83 -1.98 7.65
N GLY A 163 -16.64 -2.27 8.68
CA GLY A 163 -16.76 -1.48 9.90
C GLY A 163 -18.04 -0.66 9.91
N ALA A 164 -18.12 0.42 9.13
CA ALA A 164 -19.32 1.26 9.09
C ALA A 164 -20.46 0.65 8.26
N ARG A 165 -20.11 -0.14 7.24
CA ARG A 165 -21.05 -0.80 6.33
C ARG A 165 -20.66 -2.26 6.07
N ASN A 166 -21.68 -3.06 5.77
CA ASN A 166 -21.52 -4.41 5.22
C ASN A 166 -21.60 -4.33 3.69
N TYR A 167 -20.69 -5.02 3.03
CA TYR A 167 -20.55 -5.06 1.58
C TYR A 167 -20.92 -6.43 1.03
N ASP A 168 -21.79 -6.46 0.03
CA ASP A 168 -22.12 -7.67 -0.72
C ASP A 168 -21.26 -7.72 -2.00
N PRO A 169 -20.26 -8.61 -2.08
CA PRO A 169 -19.40 -8.72 -3.24
C PRO A 169 -20.07 -9.36 -4.46
N ALA A 170 -21.16 -10.13 -4.28
CA ALA A 170 -21.90 -10.74 -5.38
C ALA A 170 -22.75 -9.71 -6.11
N LEU A 171 -23.30 -8.73 -5.37
CA LEU A 171 -24.02 -7.59 -5.94
C LEU A 171 -23.11 -6.42 -6.31
N GLY A 172 -21.93 -6.32 -5.69
CA GLY A 172 -21.02 -5.19 -5.86
C GLY A 172 -21.52 -3.91 -5.18
N ARG A 173 -22.23 -4.03 -4.05
CA ARG A 173 -22.94 -2.90 -3.41
C ARG A 173 -22.89 -2.95 -1.89
N TRP A 174 -23.06 -1.78 -1.28
CA TRP A 174 -23.30 -1.66 0.15
C TRP A 174 -24.71 -2.13 0.52
N MET A 175 -24.84 -2.78 1.68
CA MET A 175 -26.13 -3.20 2.23
C MET A 175 -26.87 -2.07 2.96
N ASN A 176 -26.19 -0.94 3.22
CA ASN A 176 -26.75 0.22 3.90
C ASN A 176 -26.41 1.50 3.12
N MET A 177 -27.26 2.52 3.28
CA MET A 177 -27.05 3.85 2.70
C MET A 177 -25.75 4.48 3.23
N ASP A 178 -24.97 5.09 2.34
CA ASP A 178 -23.81 5.91 2.72
C ASP A 178 -24.20 7.07 3.62
N ARG A 179 -23.48 7.26 4.73
CA ARG A 179 -23.68 8.42 5.62
C ARG A 179 -23.22 9.72 4.96
N LEU A 180 -22.27 9.63 4.03
CA LEU A 180 -21.69 10.73 3.26
C LEU A 180 -22.30 10.83 1.86
N VAL A 181 -23.53 10.32 1.66
CA VAL A 181 -24.20 10.34 0.35
C VAL A 181 -24.23 11.74 -0.31
N GLU A 182 -24.34 12.80 0.49
CA GLU A 182 -24.36 14.19 -0.01
C GLU A 182 -23.02 14.60 -0.67
N LYS A 183 -21.91 13.94 -0.34
CA LYS A 183 -20.61 14.14 -1.01
C LYS A 183 -20.62 13.62 -2.45
N TYR A 184 -21.48 12.65 -2.76
CA TYR A 184 -21.52 11.95 -4.05
C TYR A 184 -22.90 12.09 -4.71
N VAL A 185 -23.34 13.33 -4.94
CA VAL A 185 -24.71 13.65 -5.43
C VAL A 185 -25.10 12.90 -6.72
N SER A 186 -24.14 12.59 -7.59
CA SER A 186 -24.35 11.88 -8.86
C SER A 186 -24.25 10.36 -8.76
N ILE A 187 -23.96 9.82 -7.58
CA ILE A 187 -23.71 8.39 -7.35
C ILE A 187 -24.79 7.84 -6.42
N THR A 188 -25.22 6.59 -6.67
CA THR A 188 -26.18 5.94 -5.77
C THR A 188 -25.58 5.77 -4.37
N PRO A 189 -26.34 5.99 -3.28
CA PRO A 189 -25.87 5.81 -1.90
C PRO A 189 -25.36 4.41 -1.54
N TYR A 190 -25.52 3.45 -2.45
CA TYR A 190 -25.15 2.05 -2.25
C TYR A 190 -23.98 1.64 -3.15
N ALA A 191 -23.38 2.57 -3.90
CA ALA A 191 -22.27 2.27 -4.80
C ALA A 191 -21.02 1.93 -4.00
N TYR A 192 -20.35 0.84 -4.38
CA TYR A 192 -19.03 0.51 -3.86
C TYR A 192 -17.95 1.15 -4.73
N SER A 193 -16.97 1.81 -4.10
CA SER A 193 -15.77 2.35 -4.76
C SER A 193 -16.05 3.17 -6.02
N LEU A 194 -17.12 3.97 -6.02
CA LEU A 194 -17.57 4.76 -7.19
C LEU A 194 -17.74 3.93 -8.48
N ASN A 195 -18.08 2.64 -8.35
CA ASN A 195 -18.13 1.64 -9.42
C ASN A 195 -16.79 1.37 -10.13
N ASN A 196 -15.65 1.73 -9.52
CA ASN A 196 -14.32 1.41 -10.02
C ASN A 196 -13.46 0.74 -8.93
N PRO A 197 -13.81 -0.50 -8.52
CA PRO A 197 -13.15 -1.23 -7.44
C PRO A 197 -11.78 -1.81 -7.82
N ILE A 198 -11.35 -1.65 -9.08
CA ILE A 198 -9.98 -1.94 -9.52
C ILE A 198 -9.02 -0.83 -9.10
N TYR A 199 -9.55 0.38 -8.94
CA TYR A 199 -8.78 1.59 -8.66
C TYR A 199 -9.02 2.14 -7.25
N PHE A 200 -10.27 2.17 -6.80
CA PHE A 200 -10.63 2.72 -5.49
C PHE A 200 -10.94 1.64 -4.45
N ILE A 201 -10.64 1.95 -3.19
CA ILE A 201 -11.02 1.16 -2.02
C ILE A 201 -11.79 2.07 -1.08
N ASP A 202 -12.78 1.55 -0.37
CA ASP A 202 -13.33 2.20 0.81
C ASP A 202 -12.79 1.48 2.06
N PRO A 203 -11.85 2.04 2.83
CA PRO A 203 -11.16 1.28 3.87
C PRO A 203 -11.92 1.07 5.16
N ASP A 204 -12.98 1.81 5.44
CA ASP A 204 -13.76 1.66 6.69
C ASP A 204 -15.27 1.61 6.46
N GLY A 205 -15.69 1.60 5.20
CA GLY A 205 -17.07 1.64 4.79
C GLY A 205 -17.70 3.01 5.01
N ASN A 206 -16.96 4.11 5.15
CA ASN A 206 -17.52 5.47 5.17
C ASN A 206 -17.17 6.24 3.91
N GLU A 207 -15.93 6.17 3.46
CA GLU A 207 -15.44 7.03 2.40
C GLU A 207 -14.55 6.27 1.43
N VAL A 208 -14.82 6.48 0.14
CA VAL A 208 -13.97 5.95 -0.92
C VAL A 208 -12.64 6.71 -0.90
N MET A 209 -11.56 5.99 -0.64
CA MET A 209 -10.20 6.52 -0.68
C MET A 209 -9.66 6.41 -2.11
N GLY A 210 -9.29 7.57 -2.64
CA GLY A 210 -8.47 7.77 -3.83
C GLY A 210 -7.21 8.57 -3.44
N PRO A 211 -6.53 9.25 -4.36
CA PRO A 211 -5.41 10.11 -3.97
C PRO A 211 -5.94 11.28 -3.16
N GLY A 212 -5.32 11.54 -2.01
CA GLY A 212 -5.78 12.60 -1.12
C GLY A 212 -6.22 12.14 0.26
N ASP A 213 -5.66 11.04 0.79
CA ASP A 213 -5.88 10.59 2.17
C ASP A 213 -5.66 11.75 3.16
N GLU A 214 -6.53 11.88 4.17
CA GLU A 214 -6.41 12.91 5.20
C GLU A 214 -5.57 12.40 6.38
N PHE A 215 -4.45 13.07 6.65
CA PHE A 215 -3.48 12.73 7.67
C PHE A 215 -3.55 13.71 8.84
N ALA A 216 -3.21 13.22 10.04
CA ALA A 216 -3.16 14.04 11.25
C ALA A 216 -1.95 15.00 11.27
N SER A 217 -0.90 14.71 10.50
CA SER A 217 0.29 15.54 10.39
C SER A 217 0.89 15.52 8.99
N ILE A 218 1.70 16.54 8.69
CA ILE A 218 2.49 16.63 7.46
C ILE A 218 3.48 15.47 7.33
N ASP A 219 4.08 15.00 8.43
CA ASP A 219 5.01 13.88 8.45
C ASP A 219 4.31 12.56 8.14
N ASP A 220 3.06 12.38 8.57
CA ASP A 220 2.29 11.18 8.26
C ASP A 220 1.91 11.14 6.77
N ALA A 221 1.55 12.29 6.19
CA ALA A 221 1.34 12.41 4.75
C ALA A 221 2.62 12.09 3.96
N ALA A 222 3.77 12.61 4.42
CA ALA A 222 5.08 12.35 3.81
C ALA A 222 5.50 10.87 3.91
N LYS A 223 5.24 10.22 5.05
CA LYS A 223 5.50 8.79 5.24
C LYS A 223 4.64 7.92 4.33
N ASP A 224 3.35 8.25 4.21
CA ASP A 224 2.46 7.54 3.31
C ASP A 224 2.95 7.64 1.86
N PHE A 225 3.27 8.86 1.39
CA PHE A 225 3.90 9.05 0.08
C PHE A 225 5.17 8.21 -0.07
N ALA A 226 6.07 8.24 0.91
CA ALA A 226 7.34 7.51 0.85
C ALA A 226 7.14 6.00 0.72
N VAL A 227 6.24 5.41 1.51
CA VAL A 227 5.91 3.98 1.46
C VAL A 227 5.30 3.61 0.10
N ASN A 228 4.42 4.45 -0.42
CA ASN A 228 3.63 4.18 -1.62
C ASN A 228 4.42 4.38 -2.93
N TYR A 229 5.26 5.41 -3.03
CA TYR A 229 5.84 5.83 -4.31
C TYR A 229 7.34 5.52 -4.46
N ASN A 230 8.08 5.23 -3.38
CA ASN A 230 9.50 4.90 -3.51
C ASN A 230 9.72 3.59 -4.27
N SER A 231 8.81 2.62 -4.12
CA SER A 231 8.87 1.37 -4.88
C SER A 231 8.79 1.62 -6.39
N ILE A 232 7.86 2.46 -6.85
CA ILE A 232 7.75 2.84 -8.26
C ILE A 232 9.01 3.60 -8.70
N SER A 233 9.46 4.54 -7.88
CA SER A 233 10.66 5.34 -8.15
C SER A 233 11.86 4.45 -8.49
N ILE A 234 12.09 3.42 -7.67
CA ILE A 234 13.18 2.45 -7.83
C ILE A 234 12.98 1.55 -9.05
N ILE A 235 11.77 0.98 -9.21
CA ILE A 235 11.49 -0.03 -10.26
C ILE A 235 11.50 0.61 -11.65
N GLU A 236 10.82 1.74 -11.81
CA GLU A 236 10.66 2.44 -13.10
C GLU A 236 11.79 3.42 -13.40
N ASN A 237 12.71 3.59 -12.43
CA ASN A 237 13.81 4.52 -12.49
C ASN A 237 13.33 5.93 -12.86
N VAL A 238 12.39 6.45 -12.06
CA VAL A 238 11.71 7.75 -12.26
C VAL A 238 11.58 8.50 -10.94
N GLU A 239 12.01 9.75 -10.90
CA GLU A 239 11.80 10.62 -9.74
C GLU A 239 10.35 11.14 -9.72
N LEU A 240 9.69 11.00 -8.57
CA LEU A 240 8.28 11.38 -8.38
C LEU A 240 8.19 12.53 -7.38
N GLY A 241 7.38 13.55 -7.66
CA GLY A 241 7.15 14.70 -6.78
C GLY A 241 5.68 14.94 -6.49
N ALA A 242 5.35 15.45 -5.30
CA ALA A 242 4.02 15.88 -4.92
C ALA A 242 4.04 17.13 -4.00
N LEU A 243 2.94 17.89 -4.03
CA LEU A 243 2.67 18.98 -3.10
C LEU A 243 1.92 18.41 -1.88
N ILE A 244 2.35 18.79 -0.67
CA ILE A 244 1.62 18.51 0.57
C ILE A 244 0.83 19.75 0.97
N TYR A 245 -0.47 19.57 1.17
CA TYR A 245 -1.41 20.64 1.51
C TYR A 245 -2.17 20.35 2.80
N LYS A 246 -2.69 21.40 3.41
CA LYS A 246 -3.54 21.36 4.61
C LYS A 246 -4.96 21.76 4.23
N ASN A 247 -5.90 20.94 4.63
CA ASN A 247 -7.34 21.13 4.44
C ASN A 247 -7.91 22.16 5.42
N GLU A 248 -9.06 22.75 5.09
CA GLU A 248 -9.78 23.68 5.98
C GLU A 248 -10.13 23.05 7.34
N ASN A 249 -10.38 21.74 7.37
CA ASN A 249 -10.66 20.98 8.59
C ASN A 249 -9.41 20.73 9.48
N GLY A 250 -8.23 21.14 9.01
CA GLY A 250 -6.95 21.00 9.71
C GLY A 250 -6.18 19.72 9.42
N SER A 251 -6.72 18.78 8.63
CA SER A 251 -5.98 17.60 8.18
C SER A 251 -5.00 17.93 7.06
N PHE A 252 -4.10 17.00 6.76
CA PHE A 252 -3.07 17.14 5.75
C PHE A 252 -3.26 16.12 4.64
N SER A 253 -2.83 16.43 3.43
CA SER A 253 -2.84 15.48 2.32
C SER A 253 -1.82 15.87 1.26
N TYR A 254 -1.70 15.07 0.20
CA TYR A 254 -0.78 15.35 -0.89
C TYR A 254 -1.42 15.16 -2.26
N THR A 255 -0.94 15.89 -3.26
CA THR A 255 -1.42 15.80 -4.65
C THR A 255 -1.01 14.48 -5.30
N ILE A 256 -1.70 14.08 -6.37
CA ILE A 256 -1.24 12.95 -7.21
C ILE A 256 0.23 13.18 -7.59
N PRO A 257 1.13 12.22 -7.33
CA PRO A 257 2.53 12.42 -7.65
C PRO A 257 2.73 12.47 -9.15
N THR A 258 3.68 13.27 -9.58
CA THR A 258 4.05 13.42 -10.98
C THR A 258 5.53 13.10 -11.17
N GLY A 259 5.90 12.66 -12.36
CA GLY A 259 7.29 12.43 -12.74
C GLY A 259 7.53 12.85 -14.18
N HIS A 260 8.78 13.16 -14.51
CA HIS A 260 9.16 13.50 -15.86
C HIS A 260 10.37 12.67 -16.31
N VAL A 261 10.26 12.11 -17.51
CA VAL A 261 11.29 11.29 -18.15
C VAL A 261 11.55 11.85 -19.55
N TYR A 262 12.80 12.17 -19.82
CA TYR A 262 13.23 12.72 -21.10
C TYR A 262 14.53 12.10 -21.60
N ARG A 263 14.91 12.44 -22.83
CA ARG A 263 16.18 12.01 -23.44
C ARG A 263 17.17 13.15 -23.46
N GLU A 264 18.15 13.11 -22.56
CA GLU A 264 19.25 14.06 -22.58
C GLU A 264 20.31 13.63 -23.61
N LYS A 265 20.78 14.57 -24.43
CA LYS A 265 21.93 14.34 -25.31
C LYS A 265 23.21 14.45 -24.49
N ARG A 266 23.96 13.36 -24.42
CA ARG A 266 25.28 13.32 -23.76
C ARG A 266 26.37 13.03 -24.77
N ILE A 267 27.58 13.49 -24.48
CA ILE A 267 28.76 13.26 -25.32
C ILE A 267 29.54 12.12 -24.70
N GLY A 268 29.65 11.00 -25.42
CA GLY A 268 30.44 9.85 -25.00
C GLY A 268 31.95 10.07 -25.14
N LYS A 269 32.74 9.11 -24.62
CA LYS A 269 34.22 9.10 -24.57
C LYS A 269 34.95 9.54 -25.84
N TYR A 270 34.36 9.31 -27.01
CA TYR A 270 34.97 9.57 -28.31
C TYR A 270 34.30 10.75 -29.04
N GLY A 271 33.61 11.64 -28.32
CA GLY A 271 32.85 12.74 -28.93
C GLY A 271 31.56 12.27 -29.61
N VAL A 272 31.18 11.00 -29.46
CA VAL A 272 29.98 10.42 -30.08
C VAL A 272 28.77 10.79 -29.23
N PRO A 273 27.79 11.52 -29.78
CA PRO A 273 26.56 11.83 -29.05
C PRO A 273 25.73 10.57 -28.83
N TYR A 274 25.19 10.40 -27.63
CA TYR A 274 24.16 9.41 -27.33
C TYR A 274 23.00 10.06 -26.57
N LYS A 275 21.86 9.36 -26.49
CA LYS A 275 20.69 9.81 -25.73
C LYS A 275 20.51 8.92 -24.51
N GLU A 276 20.68 9.47 -23.32
CA GLU A 276 20.41 8.78 -22.06
C GLU A 276 18.96 9.02 -21.64
N ARG A 277 18.30 8.00 -21.08
CA ARG A 277 16.99 8.18 -20.42
C ARG A 277 17.27 8.78 -19.05
N VAL A 278 16.81 9.99 -18.82
CA VAL A 278 16.98 10.73 -17.56
C VAL A 278 15.60 10.98 -16.99
N SER A 279 15.48 10.90 -15.67
CA SER A 279 14.31 11.38 -14.96
C SER A 279 14.65 12.67 -14.21
N SER A 280 13.69 13.59 -14.14
CA SER A 280 13.76 14.75 -13.27
C SER A 280 12.52 14.81 -12.39
N ILE A 281 12.67 15.38 -11.21
CA ILE A 281 11.55 15.78 -10.38
C ILE A 281 10.62 16.67 -11.20
N TYR A 282 9.34 16.29 -11.24
CA TYR A 282 8.26 17.12 -11.75
C TYR A 282 7.22 17.19 -10.64
N VAL A 283 6.99 18.38 -10.11
CA VAL A 283 5.99 18.62 -9.05
C VAL A 283 4.75 19.23 -9.72
N PRO A 284 3.53 18.86 -9.30
CA PRO A 284 2.31 19.44 -9.87
C PRO A 284 2.28 20.97 -9.73
N ASP A 285 1.67 21.66 -10.70
CA ASP A 285 1.51 23.11 -10.66
C ASP A 285 0.65 23.54 -9.45
N PHE A 286 0.92 24.73 -8.90
CA PHE A 286 0.13 25.26 -7.76
C PHE A 286 -1.35 25.38 -8.06
N ASP A 287 -1.70 25.65 -9.31
CA ASP A 287 -3.09 25.75 -9.75
C ASP A 287 -3.83 24.41 -9.59
N GLU A 288 -3.12 23.28 -9.50
CA GLU A 288 -3.71 21.98 -9.15
C GLU A 288 -4.32 21.99 -7.74
N LEU A 289 -3.78 22.78 -6.81
CA LEU A 289 -4.35 22.90 -5.45
C LEU A 289 -5.76 23.48 -5.45
N SER A 290 -6.08 24.33 -6.44
CA SER A 290 -7.43 24.90 -6.59
C SER A 290 -8.51 23.84 -6.81
N LYS A 291 -8.13 22.64 -7.29
CA LYS A 291 -9.04 21.50 -7.49
C LYS A 291 -9.49 20.86 -6.16
N PHE A 292 -8.76 21.10 -5.08
CA PHE A 292 -9.03 20.56 -3.75
C PHE A 292 -9.74 21.58 -2.83
N GLY A 293 -10.21 22.70 -3.40
CA GLY A 293 -10.87 23.78 -2.66
C GLY A 293 -9.87 24.76 -2.05
N ASN A 294 -10.24 25.41 -0.94
CA ASN A 294 -9.35 26.30 -0.22
C ASN A 294 -8.39 25.49 0.64
N VAL A 295 -7.25 25.11 0.06
CA VAL A 295 -6.20 24.39 0.77
C VAL A 295 -4.95 25.26 0.91
N GLU A 296 -4.20 25.05 1.99
CA GLU A 296 -2.94 25.74 2.26
C GLU A 296 -1.77 24.83 1.86
N LEU A 297 -0.89 25.28 0.98
CA LEU A 297 0.36 24.56 0.72
C LEU A 297 1.25 24.60 1.97
N VAL A 298 1.68 23.43 2.45
CA VAL A 298 2.50 23.32 3.66
C VAL A 298 3.83 22.58 3.44
N GLY A 299 3.97 21.83 2.34
CA GLY A 299 5.22 21.15 2.02
C GLY A 299 5.31 20.61 0.59
N ILE A 300 6.49 20.10 0.25
CA ILE A 300 6.77 19.39 -0.99
C ILE A 300 7.54 18.11 -0.64
N ILE A 301 7.25 17.04 -1.36
CA ILE A 301 7.96 15.77 -1.22
C ILE A 301 8.35 15.22 -2.58
N HIS A 302 9.51 14.58 -2.66
CA HIS A 302 9.90 13.82 -3.84
C HIS A 302 10.74 12.58 -3.53
N THR A 303 10.75 11.63 -4.47
CA THR A 303 11.59 10.43 -4.43
C THR A 303 12.82 10.58 -5.32
N HIS A 304 13.90 9.90 -4.94
CA HIS A 304 15.02 9.63 -5.83
C HIS A 304 14.88 8.20 -6.38
N ALA A 305 15.29 8.01 -7.64
CA ALA A 305 15.09 6.75 -8.36
C ALA A 305 16.35 5.89 -8.46
N TRP A 306 17.53 6.50 -8.32
CA TRP A 306 18.81 5.86 -8.63
C TRP A 306 19.80 5.97 -7.47
N ASP A 307 20.21 4.83 -6.90
CA ASP A 307 21.42 4.74 -6.08
C ASP A 307 22.60 4.17 -6.89
N ARG A 308 23.53 5.04 -7.30
CA ARG A 308 24.76 4.65 -8.02
C ARG A 308 25.90 4.25 -7.08
N ALA A 309 25.75 4.45 -5.77
CA ALA A 309 26.77 3.97 -4.85
C ALA A 309 26.86 2.44 -4.99
N GLY A 310 28.07 1.89 -5.10
CA GLY A 310 28.44 0.50 -4.80
C GLY A 310 27.65 -0.70 -5.37
N ARG A 311 26.97 -0.60 -6.52
CA ARG A 311 26.63 -1.82 -7.30
C ARG A 311 27.91 -2.59 -7.66
N LYS A 312 28.23 -3.65 -6.89
CA LYS A 312 29.35 -4.59 -7.15
C LYS A 312 29.03 -5.42 -8.41
N GLY A 313 29.23 -4.82 -9.57
CA GLY A 313 28.90 -5.42 -10.87
C GLY A 313 29.06 -4.46 -12.06
N THR A 314 29.08 -3.15 -11.82
CA THR A 314 29.44 -2.14 -12.83
C THR A 314 30.96 -2.09 -13.11
N ARG A 315 31.61 -3.27 -13.19
CA ARG A 315 32.98 -3.39 -13.72
C ARG A 315 33.06 -3.07 -15.21
N HIS A 316 31.94 -2.99 -15.93
CA HIS A 316 31.91 -2.45 -17.30
C HIS A 316 31.83 -0.93 -17.41
N VAL A 317 31.89 -0.18 -16.29
CA VAL A 317 32.07 1.29 -16.32
C VAL A 317 33.44 1.69 -15.75
N LYS A 318 34.33 0.73 -15.45
CA LYS A 318 35.71 1.01 -15.00
C LYS A 318 36.80 0.83 -16.05
N THR A 319 36.47 0.59 -17.31
CA THR A 319 37.50 0.55 -18.37
C THR A 319 37.34 1.60 -19.45
N ASP A 320 36.28 2.43 -19.46
CA ASP A 320 36.13 3.43 -20.52
C ASP A 320 35.47 4.77 -20.10
N ASN A 321 35.81 5.35 -18.95
CA ASN A 321 36.05 6.80 -18.81
C ASN A 321 36.26 7.27 -17.37
N GLU A 322 37.31 8.09 -17.17
CA GLU A 322 37.66 8.78 -15.93
C GLU A 322 36.84 10.06 -15.70
N TYR A 323 35.54 10.11 -16.00
CA TYR A 323 34.76 11.36 -15.85
C TYR A 323 33.28 11.14 -15.52
N SER A 324 32.95 10.22 -14.61
CA SER A 324 31.66 10.24 -13.93
C SER A 324 31.79 11.07 -12.65
N ASP A 325 31.13 12.22 -12.62
CA ASP A 325 30.74 12.86 -11.38
C ASP A 325 30.10 11.83 -10.43
N ASN A 326 30.55 11.84 -9.19
CA ASN A 326 30.05 10.98 -8.11
C ASN A 326 28.93 11.70 -7.37
N GLU A 327 28.03 12.34 -8.10
CA GLU A 327 26.96 13.08 -7.48
C GLU A 327 25.73 12.17 -7.39
N TYR A 328 25.15 12.17 -6.20
CA TYR A 328 23.73 11.95 -5.99
C TYR A 328 22.96 12.75 -7.08
N SER A 329 21.67 12.51 -7.37
CA SER A 329 20.94 13.72 -7.83
C SER A 329 21.24 14.76 -6.76
N ASP A 330 21.95 15.83 -7.16
CA ASP A 330 22.48 16.79 -6.21
C ASP A 330 21.36 17.19 -5.26
N ASN A 331 21.71 17.63 -4.05
CA ASN A 331 20.74 18.47 -3.37
C ASN A 331 20.36 19.55 -4.39
N ASP A 332 19.11 19.59 -4.84
CA ASP A 332 18.51 20.64 -5.69
C ASP A 332 18.49 21.99 -4.94
N LEU A 333 19.66 22.37 -4.43
CA LEU A 333 19.98 23.51 -3.59
C LEU A 333 21.41 24.02 -3.84
N ASP A 334 22.25 23.35 -4.67
CA ASP A 334 23.44 24.04 -5.18
C ASP A 334 23.06 24.89 -6.41
N GLY A 335 23.16 26.21 -6.22
CA GLY A 335 22.70 27.24 -7.15
C GLY A 335 23.57 27.39 -8.40
N THR A 336 23.96 26.29 -9.05
CA THR A 336 24.83 26.32 -10.23
C THR A 336 24.44 25.30 -11.32
N TYR A 337 23.17 25.23 -11.69
CA TYR A 337 22.82 24.87 -13.08
C TYR A 337 21.69 25.77 -13.58
N GLY A 338 22.08 26.75 -14.40
CA GLY A 338 21.15 27.55 -15.18
C GLY A 338 20.55 26.71 -16.31
N ASP A 339 19.47 26.00 -16.01
CA ASP A 339 18.33 25.79 -16.93
C ASP A 339 17.08 25.12 -16.29
N GLY A 340 16.94 25.19 -14.96
CA GLY A 340 15.67 24.91 -14.24
C GLY A 340 15.20 26.07 -13.34
N ALA A 341 15.90 27.21 -13.41
CA ALA A 341 15.76 28.35 -12.51
C ALA A 341 14.47 29.19 -12.69
N ALA A 342 13.47 28.70 -13.43
CA ALA A 342 12.20 29.40 -13.64
C ALA A 342 11.06 28.95 -12.70
N ASN A 343 11.08 27.74 -12.13
CA ASN A 343 10.02 27.29 -11.20
C ASN A 343 10.44 27.22 -9.73
N TYR A 344 11.74 27.32 -9.42
CA TYR A 344 12.24 27.44 -8.03
C TYR A 344 12.38 28.90 -7.55
N GLY A 345 12.08 29.87 -8.40
CA GLY A 345 12.20 31.31 -8.13
C GLY A 345 11.14 31.91 -7.20
N TYR A 346 10.12 31.16 -6.78
CA TYR A 346 9.00 31.69 -5.98
C TYR A 346 9.01 31.36 -4.48
N PHE A 347 9.94 30.53 -3.97
CA PHE A 347 9.96 30.16 -2.53
C PHE A 347 10.96 30.92 -1.68
N LYS A 348 11.55 32.02 -2.17
CA LYS A 348 12.38 32.88 -1.30
C LYS A 348 11.59 33.48 -0.12
N ASN A 349 10.26 33.45 -0.16
CA ASN A 349 9.40 34.11 0.82
C ASN A 349 8.35 33.19 1.49
N VAL A 350 8.32 31.88 1.24
CA VAL A 350 7.36 30.95 1.86
C VAL A 350 8.12 29.81 2.56
N LYS A 351 7.96 29.71 3.89
CA LYS A 351 8.60 28.68 4.72
C LYS A 351 7.74 27.41 4.71
N ILE A 352 7.93 26.54 3.72
CA ILE A 352 7.27 25.22 3.62
C ILE A 352 8.26 24.08 3.92
N ALA A 353 7.77 22.95 4.40
CA ALA A 353 8.61 21.78 4.65
C ALA A 353 9.03 21.10 3.34
N SER A 354 10.22 20.50 3.31
CA SER A 354 10.71 19.74 2.16
C SER A 354 11.14 18.35 2.60
N TYR A 355 10.59 17.35 1.93
CA TYR A 355 10.81 15.94 2.20
C TYR A 355 11.50 15.26 1.02
N LEU A 356 12.44 14.37 1.34
CA LEU A 356 13.18 13.55 0.38
C LEU A 356 13.04 12.08 0.76
N VAL A 357 12.66 11.26 -0.21
CA VAL A 357 12.66 9.81 -0.09
C VAL A 357 13.84 9.22 -0.85
N THR A 358 14.70 8.49 -0.16
CA THR A 358 15.95 7.96 -0.72
C THR A 358 15.80 6.49 -1.16
N PRO A 359 16.54 6.04 -2.19
CA PRO A 359 16.46 4.65 -2.65
C PRO A 359 17.02 3.66 -1.63
N ASP A 360 17.85 4.10 -0.68
CA ASP A 360 18.36 3.26 0.40
C ASP A 360 17.34 3.05 1.54
N GLY A 361 16.14 3.65 1.44
CA GLY A 361 15.00 3.37 2.32
C GLY A 361 14.80 4.36 3.46
N GLN A 362 15.15 5.63 3.26
CA GLN A 362 14.96 6.67 4.26
C GLN A 362 13.98 7.74 3.77
N LEU A 363 13.20 8.28 4.71
CA LEU A 363 12.48 9.53 4.55
C LEU A 363 13.20 10.60 5.38
N ILE A 364 13.58 11.69 4.73
CA ILE A 364 14.34 12.79 5.29
C ILE A 364 13.49 14.06 5.18
N VAL A 365 13.44 14.84 6.26
CA VAL A 365 12.90 16.20 6.24
C VAL A 365 14.03 17.22 6.32
N THR A 366 13.92 18.30 5.57
CA THR A 366 14.84 19.43 5.59
C THR A 366 14.18 20.61 6.29
N ASP A 367 14.83 21.16 7.33
CA ASP A 367 14.31 22.30 8.09
C ASP A 367 14.09 23.53 7.17
N PRO A 368 12.90 24.16 7.18
CA PRO A 368 12.63 25.38 6.41
C PRO A 368 13.43 26.61 6.87
N VAL A 369 14.12 26.57 8.01
CA VAL A 369 14.83 27.71 8.60
C VAL A 369 16.34 27.63 8.34
N GLY A 370 16.84 28.39 7.36
CA GLY A 370 18.28 28.54 7.09
C GLY A 370 18.61 28.82 5.61
N SER A 371 19.85 29.26 5.36
CA SER A 371 20.41 29.35 4.00
C SER A 371 20.41 27.95 3.36
N PRO A 372 20.17 27.79 2.03
CA PRO A 372 20.20 26.49 1.34
C PRO A 372 21.42 25.62 1.69
N SER A 373 22.57 26.26 1.89
CA SER A 373 23.85 25.65 2.25
C SER A 373 24.02 25.25 3.73
N SER A 374 23.04 25.54 4.59
CA SER A 374 23.12 25.33 6.05
C SER A 374 21.92 24.60 6.64
N ARG A 375 21.03 24.04 5.82
CA ARG A 375 19.82 23.35 6.32
C ARG A 375 20.20 21.98 6.87
N SER A 376 19.67 21.65 8.05
CA SER A 376 19.86 20.33 8.65
C SER A 376 18.86 19.34 8.03
N GLN A 377 19.38 18.20 7.57
CA GLN A 377 18.58 17.06 7.12
C GLN A 377 18.37 16.10 8.29
N VAL A 378 17.11 15.78 8.58
CA VAL A 378 16.73 14.90 9.69
C VAL A 378 16.00 13.68 9.13
N PRO A 379 16.55 12.45 9.30
CA PRO A 379 15.81 11.24 8.97
C PRO A 379 14.62 11.08 9.92
N ILE A 380 13.41 10.98 9.36
CA ILE A 380 12.16 10.81 10.13
C ILE A 380 11.57 9.41 10.01
N ASP A 381 11.94 8.65 8.98
CA ASP A 381 11.63 7.22 8.88
C ASP A 381 12.76 6.46 8.15
N LYS A 382 12.93 5.18 8.50
CA LYS A 382 13.87 4.23 7.89
C LYS A 382 13.18 2.94 7.44
N LYS A 383 11.85 2.87 7.50
CA LYS A 383 11.04 1.72 7.10
C LYS A 383 10.35 1.96 5.75
N ILE A 384 11.08 2.57 4.81
CA ILE A 384 10.60 2.84 3.45
C ILE A 384 11.13 1.75 2.51
N PRO A 385 10.37 1.30 1.49
CA PRO A 385 10.89 0.39 0.47
C PRO A 385 12.24 0.86 -0.08
N SER A 386 13.18 -0.05 -0.26
CA SER A 386 14.57 0.28 -0.60
C SER A 386 15.11 -0.60 -1.72
N ASP A 387 15.98 -0.04 -2.57
CA ASP A 387 16.62 -0.75 -3.68
C ASP A 387 17.47 -1.91 -3.12
N PRO A 388 17.14 -3.18 -3.43
CA PRO A 388 17.92 -4.33 -3.00
C PRO A 388 19.36 -4.32 -3.50
N LEU A 389 19.64 -3.53 -4.54
CA LEU A 389 20.97 -3.35 -5.14
C LEU A 389 21.74 -2.18 -4.52
N SER A 390 21.12 -1.38 -3.63
CA SER A 390 21.81 -0.32 -2.90
C SER A 390 22.83 -0.92 -1.92
N PRO A 391 24.10 -0.50 -1.94
CA PRO A 391 25.10 -0.93 -0.96
C PRO A 391 24.94 -0.21 0.38
N THR A 392 24.21 0.90 0.40
CA THR A 392 23.94 1.73 1.57
C THR A 392 22.55 1.48 2.15
N ARG A 393 21.82 0.51 1.57
CA ARG A 393 20.48 0.06 1.96
C ARG A 393 20.35 -0.01 3.48
N LYS A 394 19.31 0.66 4.01
CA LYS A 394 19.10 0.84 5.45
C LYS A 394 18.11 -0.14 6.05
N ASN A 395 17.35 -0.85 5.23
CA ASN A 395 16.35 -1.82 5.64
C ASN A 395 16.22 -2.95 4.62
N GLU A 396 15.47 -4.00 4.96
CA GLU A 396 15.23 -5.15 4.09
C GLU A 396 13.82 -5.11 3.45
N ILE A 397 13.20 -3.92 3.37
CA ILE A 397 11.88 -3.76 2.75
C ILE A 397 12.08 -3.65 1.25
N TYR A 398 11.60 -4.63 0.50
CA TYR A 398 11.79 -4.69 -0.95
C TYR A 398 10.80 -3.77 -1.69
N PRO A 399 11.15 -3.27 -2.88
CA PRO A 399 10.22 -2.53 -3.74
C PRO A 399 9.15 -3.51 -4.25
N ASN A 400 8.02 -3.56 -3.57
CA ASN A 400 6.87 -4.38 -3.96
C ASN A 400 5.52 -3.70 -3.68
N ILE A 401 5.57 -2.46 -3.19
CA ILE A 401 4.38 -1.69 -2.84
C ILE A 401 3.91 -0.98 -4.10
N PHE A 402 2.71 -1.33 -4.55
CA PHE A 402 2.01 -0.56 -5.56
C PHE A 402 1.11 0.44 -4.84
N PRO A 403 1.27 1.74 -5.07
CA PRO A 403 0.40 2.74 -4.48
C PRO A 403 -1.02 2.53 -4.98
N LYS A 404 -2.00 2.85 -4.12
CA LYS A 404 -3.42 2.84 -4.51
C LYS A 404 -3.71 3.77 -5.69
N ILE A 405 -2.85 4.76 -5.91
CA ILE A 405 -2.91 5.74 -7.00
C ILE A 405 -1.63 5.69 -7.78
N LEU A 406 -1.73 5.52 -9.09
CA LEU A 406 -0.56 5.62 -9.95
C LEU A 406 -0.14 7.08 -10.15
N PRO A 407 1.16 7.36 -10.18
CA PRO A 407 1.67 8.69 -10.50
C PRO A 407 1.41 9.04 -11.96
N ASN A 408 1.29 10.34 -12.23
CA ASN A 408 1.23 10.90 -13.56
C ASN A 408 2.66 11.10 -14.09
N ILE A 409 3.14 10.17 -14.92
CA ILE A 409 4.50 10.25 -15.51
C ILE A 409 4.43 10.77 -16.93
N TYR A 410 5.06 11.93 -17.16
CA TYR A 410 5.30 12.46 -18.49
C TYR A 410 6.56 11.82 -19.07
N ASP A 411 6.45 11.11 -20.19
CA ASP A 411 7.56 10.38 -20.83
C ASP A 411 7.75 10.84 -22.29
N GLU A 412 8.63 11.82 -22.49
CA GLU A 412 9.02 12.33 -23.83
C GLU A 412 9.67 11.25 -24.68
N THR A 413 10.21 10.20 -24.06
CA THR A 413 10.98 9.16 -24.76
C THR A 413 10.12 8.22 -25.57
N ARG A 414 8.80 8.22 -25.34
CA ARG A 414 7.78 7.41 -26.01
C ARG A 414 6.99 8.16 -27.09
N GLY A 415 7.32 9.43 -27.34
CA GLY A 415 6.73 10.23 -28.43
C GLY A 415 5.35 10.84 -28.12
N GLY A 416 4.95 10.89 -26.85
CA GLY A 416 3.76 11.63 -26.41
C GLY A 416 3.99 13.14 -26.34
N LYS A 417 2.92 13.92 -26.42
CA LYS A 417 2.95 15.38 -26.20
C LYS A 417 3.12 15.71 -24.70
N PRO A 418 3.55 16.93 -24.32
CA PRO A 418 3.64 17.40 -22.92
C PRO A 418 2.44 17.13 -22.02
N GLU A 419 1.27 17.02 -22.62
CA GLU A 419 -0.01 16.73 -21.97
C GLU A 419 -0.36 15.23 -21.86
N ASP A 420 0.44 14.34 -22.45
CA ASP A 420 0.21 12.89 -22.48
C ASP A 420 0.95 12.19 -21.33
N PHE A 421 0.26 12.02 -20.20
CA PHE A 421 0.71 11.14 -19.12
C PHE A 421 0.40 9.68 -19.45
N TYR A 422 1.37 8.79 -19.21
CA TYR A 422 1.14 7.36 -19.41
C TYR A 422 1.04 6.64 -18.09
N PHE A 423 0.07 5.73 -18.00
CA PHE A 423 -0.04 4.78 -16.89
C PHE A 423 1.05 3.71 -17.03
N ILE A 424 1.75 3.41 -15.94
CA ILE A 424 2.63 2.25 -15.86
C ILE A 424 1.74 1.02 -16.03
N PRO A 425 1.90 0.21 -17.11
CA PRO A 425 1.17 -1.04 -17.24
C PRO A 425 1.49 -1.93 -16.04
N GLU A 426 0.52 -2.72 -15.57
CA GLU A 426 0.77 -3.75 -14.55
C GLU A 426 2.07 -4.49 -14.88
N PHE A 427 3.03 -4.41 -13.96
CA PHE A 427 4.31 -5.09 -14.08
C PHE A 427 4.05 -6.58 -14.27
N ASN A 428 4.35 -7.10 -15.47
CA ASN A 428 4.39 -8.53 -15.72
C ASN A 428 5.72 -9.03 -15.14
N PRO A 429 5.73 -9.81 -14.03
CA PRO A 429 6.98 -10.33 -13.47
C PRO A 429 7.62 -11.43 -14.34
N ARG A 430 7.12 -11.64 -15.56
CA ARG A 430 7.78 -12.44 -16.60
C ARG A 430 8.29 -11.50 -17.68
N ASP A 431 9.50 -11.02 -17.48
CA ASP A 431 10.61 -11.02 -18.44
C ASP A 431 11.71 -10.08 -17.88
N ASP A 432 12.95 -10.56 -17.88
CA ASP A 432 14.21 -9.79 -17.68
C ASP A 432 14.89 -9.67 -16.31
N TYR A 433 14.49 -10.40 -15.27
CA TYR A 433 15.46 -10.76 -14.20
C TYR A 433 15.93 -12.20 -14.42
N TYR A 434 17.21 -12.33 -14.79
CA TYR A 434 17.97 -13.56 -15.11
C TYR A 434 17.97 -14.04 -16.56
N HIS A 435 18.65 -13.29 -17.45
CA HIS A 435 19.47 -13.93 -18.48
C HIS A 435 20.89 -13.36 -18.55
N LYS A 436 21.83 -14.25 -18.16
CA LYS A 436 23.30 -14.23 -18.25
C LYS A 436 24.08 -13.48 -17.18
#